data_AF-A0A959KL34-F1
#
_entry.id   AF-A0A959KL34-F1
#
_cell.length_a   1.000
_cell.length_b   1.000
_cell.length_c   1.000
_cell.angle_alpha   90.00
_cell.angle_beta   90.00
_cell.angle_gamma   90.00
#
_symmetry.space_group_name_H-M   'P 1'
#
loop_
_entity.id
_entity.type
_entity.pdbx_description
1 polymer ?
#
loop_
_entity_poly.entity_id
_entity_poly.type
_entity_poly.pdbx_seq_one_letter_code
_entity_poly.pdbx_strand_id
1 'polypeptide(L)' 'MERSADSLVRFIGRLNEWVGRAVSWLTLALVLLVCYDVANRYLFQETKAWFMELEWHLFALIFLLGAGYAFRHDRHV' A
#
# COMPACT_ATOMS: atom_id res chain seq x y z
N MET A 1 12.33 -33.94 -2.53
CA MET A 1 12.36 -32.81 -1.58
C MET A 1 12.46 -31.46 -2.30
N GLU A 2 13.21 -31.36 -3.41
CA GLU A 2 13.35 -30.12 -4.22
C GLU A 2 12.04 -29.58 -4.81
N ARG A 3 11.15 -30.44 -5.33
CA ARG A 3 9.88 -30.00 -5.95
C ARG A 3 8.93 -29.25 -5.02
N SER A 4 8.96 -29.53 -3.71
CA SER A 4 8.11 -28.86 -2.72
C SER A 4 8.59 -27.44 -2.43
N ALA A 5 9.91 -27.24 -2.40
CA ALA A 5 10.51 -25.91 -2.21
C ALA A 5 10.20 -24.99 -3.39
N ASP A 6 10.29 -25.48 -4.63
CA ASP A 6 9.97 -24.69 -5.82
C ASP A 6 8.50 -24.26 -5.86
N SER A 7 7.59 -25.12 -5.39
CA SER A 7 6.17 -24.81 -5.32
C SER A 7 5.88 -23.68 -4.34
N LEU A 8 6.56 -23.67 -3.18
CA LEU A 8 6.45 -22.60 -2.19
C LEU A 8 6.98 -21.27 -2.74
N VAL A 9 8.14 -21.27 -3.39
CA VAL A 9 8.71 -20.06 -4.00
C VAL A 9 7.77 -19.46 -5.05
N ARG A 10 7.21 -20.31 -5.94
CA ARG A 10 6.22 -19.85 -6.94
C ARG A 10 4.92 -19.34 -6.32
N PHE A 11 4.53 -19.88 -5.17
CA PHE A 11 3.34 -19.42 -4.44
C PHE A 11 3.59 -18.06 -3.79
N ILE A 12 4.70 -17.90 -3.07
CA ILE A 12 5.12 -16.64 -2.45
C ILE A 12 5.28 -15.55 -3.52
N GLY A 13 5.89 -15.88 -4.67
CA GLY A 13 5.97 -14.97 -5.79
C GLY A 13 4.59 -14.47 -6.24
N ARG A 14 3.65 -15.39 -6.52
CA ARG A 14 2.28 -15.01 -6.92
C ARG A 14 1.54 -14.19 -5.87
N LEU A 15 1.70 -14.51 -4.58
CA LEU A 15 1.15 -13.70 -3.50
C LEU A 15 1.72 -12.29 -3.55
N ASN A 16 3.02 -12.15 -3.74
CA ASN A 16 3.68 -10.86 -3.76
C ASN A 16 3.23 -9.99 -4.96
N GLU A 17 3.02 -10.56 -6.16
CA GLU A 17 2.38 -9.83 -7.28
C GLU A 17 0.99 -9.32 -6.91
N TRP A 18 0.19 -10.19 -6.29
CA TRP A 18 -1.18 -9.86 -5.94
C TRP A 18 -1.24 -8.76 -4.88
N VAL A 19 -0.37 -8.84 -3.88
CA VAL A 19 -0.17 -7.79 -2.86
C VAL A 19 0.29 -6.50 -3.51
N GLY A 20 1.30 -6.52 -4.38
CA GLY A 20 1.77 -5.32 -5.08
C GLY A 20 0.67 -4.63 -5.88
N ARG A 21 -0.17 -5.40 -6.57
CA ARG A 21 -1.33 -4.85 -7.29
C ARG A 21 -2.37 -4.27 -6.34
N ALA A 22 -2.67 -4.93 -5.22
CA ALA A 22 -3.57 -4.40 -4.19
C ALA A 22 -3.02 -3.10 -3.57
N VAL A 23 -1.73 -3.05 -3.28
CA VAL A 23 -1.03 -1.86 -2.76
C VAL A 23 -1.12 -0.70 -3.74
N SER A 24 -1.02 -0.93 -5.06
CA SER A 24 -1.18 0.15 -6.05
C SER A 24 -2.54 0.85 -5.96
N TRP A 25 -3.62 0.09 -5.70
CA TRP A 25 -4.95 0.63 -5.49
C TRP A 25 -5.07 1.36 -4.15
N LEU A 26 -4.43 0.85 -3.10
CA LEU A 26 -4.36 1.53 -1.81
C LEU A 26 -3.61 2.87 -1.91
N THR A 27 -2.54 2.94 -2.70
CA THR A 27 -1.82 4.20 -2.96
C THR A 27 -2.72 5.22 -3.64
N LEU A 28 -3.51 4.80 -4.64
CA LEU A 28 -4.49 5.68 -5.27
C LEU A 28 -5.54 6.17 -4.25
N ALA A 29 -6.03 5.27 -3.38
CA ALA A 29 -6.97 5.62 -2.33
C ALA A 29 -6.38 6.62 -1.32
N LEU A 30 -5.11 6.45 -0.94
CA LEU A 30 -4.40 7.39 -0.08
C LEU A 30 -4.30 8.78 -0.72
N VAL A 31 -3.93 8.86 -2.01
CA VAL A 31 -3.86 10.15 -2.71
C VAL A 31 -5.23 10.84 -2.75
N LEU A 32 -6.29 10.09 -3.03
CA LEU A 32 -7.65 10.63 -3.01
C LEU A 32 -8.05 11.11 -1.62
N LEU A 33 -7.65 10.39 -0.56
CA LEU A 33 -7.89 10.77 0.82
C LEU A 33 -7.21 12.10 1.17
N VAL A 34 -5.93 12.25 0.83
CA VAL A 34 -5.17 13.49 1.05
C VAL A 34 -5.78 14.65 0.25
N CYS A 35 -6.15 14.42 -1.01
CA CYS A 35 -6.84 15.43 -1.81
C CYS A 35 -8.18 15.84 -1.19
N TYR A 36 -8.93 14.88 -0.64
CA TYR A 36 -10.18 15.15 0.06
C TYR A 36 -9.95 15.96 1.35
N ASP A 37 -8.96 15.59 2.17
CA ASP A 37 -8.63 16.33 3.40
C ASP A 37 -8.22 17.77 3.09
N VAL A 38 -7.36 17.95 2.09
CA VAL A 38 -6.93 19.27 1.59
C VAL A 38 -8.13 20.08 1.08
N ALA A 39 -9.02 19.47 0.28
CA ALA A 39 -10.22 20.13 -0.18
C ALA A 39 -11.13 20.52 0.99
N ASN A 40 -11.31 19.65 1.98
CA ASN A 40 -12.14 19.93 3.14
C ASN A 40 -11.59 21.11 3.96
N ARG A 41 -10.27 21.14 4.11
CA ARG A 41 -9.55 22.22 4.80
C ARG A 41 -9.73 23.56 4.10
N TYR A 42 -9.66 23.62 2.78
CA TYR A 42 -9.77 24.90 2.07
C TYR A 42 -11.21 25.34 1.83
N LEU A 43 -12.14 24.41 1.56
CA LEU A 43 -13.53 24.73 1.26
C LEU A 43 -14.38 24.91 2.52
N PHE A 44 -14.17 24.07 3.53
CA PHE A 44 -14.98 24.05 4.74
C PHE A 44 -14.22 24.56 5.96
N GLN A 45 -12.92 24.91 5.84
CA GLN A 45 -12.06 25.33 6.96
C GLN A 45 -12.01 24.31 8.10
N GLU A 46 -12.35 23.05 7.81
CA GLU A 46 -12.40 21.97 8.77
C GLU A 46 -11.46 20.84 8.34
N THR A 47 -10.67 20.34 9.28
CA THR A 47 -9.88 19.12 9.14
C THR A 47 -10.23 18.24 10.33
N LYS A 48 -10.51 16.96 10.09
CA LYS A 48 -10.88 16.04 11.17
C LYS A 48 -9.66 15.21 11.56
N ALA A 49 -9.41 15.06 12.86
CA ALA A 49 -8.26 14.31 13.36
C ALA A 49 -8.20 12.87 12.81
N TRP A 50 -9.36 12.25 12.57
CA TRP A 50 -9.41 10.90 12.03
C TRP A 50 -8.94 10.79 10.57
N PHE A 51 -8.99 11.87 9.76
CA PHE A 51 -8.44 11.85 8.40
C PHE A 51 -6.92 11.71 8.45
N MET A 52 -6.27 12.53 9.27
CA MET A 52 -4.84 12.41 9.57
C MET A 52 -4.50 11.01 10.12
N GLU A 53 -5.34 10.51 11.04
CA GLU A 53 -5.18 9.15 11.55
C GLU A 53 -5.51 8.05 10.53
N LEU A 54 -6.14 8.35 9.40
CA LEU A 54 -6.36 7.35 8.36
C LEU A 54 -5.19 7.36 7.38
N GLU A 55 -4.67 8.54 7.06
CA GLU A 55 -3.54 8.74 6.16
C GLU A 55 -2.25 8.04 6.65
N TRP A 56 -1.83 8.24 7.91
CA TRP A 56 -0.63 7.58 8.45
C TRP A 56 -0.75 6.04 8.47
N HIS A 57 -1.94 5.48 8.75
CA HIS A 57 -2.18 4.03 8.77
C HIS A 57 -2.17 3.46 7.36
N LEU A 58 -2.85 4.12 6.41
CA LEU A 58 -2.81 3.72 5.00
C LEU A 58 -1.39 3.78 4.45
N PHE A 59 -0.66 4.85 4.76
CA PHE A 59 0.73 5.00 4.34
C PHE A 59 1.62 3.87 4.90
N ALA A 60 1.52 3.58 6.21
CA ALA A 60 2.26 2.48 6.83
C ALA A 60 1.89 1.12 6.21
N LEU A 61 0.60 0.87 5.95
CA LEU A 61 0.12 -0.35 5.32
C LEU A 61 0.68 -0.52 3.90
N ILE A 62 0.65 0.54 3.09
CA ILE A 62 1.21 0.57 1.74
C ILE A 62 2.71 0.26 1.78
N PHE A 63 3.45 0.86 2.70
CA PHE A 63 4.89 0.68 2.80
C PHE A 63 5.26 -0.74 3.21
N LEU A 64 4.62 -1.27 4.26
CA LEU A 64 4.89 -2.62 4.77
C LEU A 64 4.52 -3.72 3.78
N LEU A 65 3.37 -3.59 3.12
CA LEU A 65 2.92 -4.57 2.12
C LEU A 65 3.67 -4.40 0.79
N GLY A 66 4.03 -3.18 0.42
CA GLY A 66 4.76 -2.86 -0.81
C GLY A 66 6.24 -3.25 -0.77
N ALA A 67 6.87 -3.26 0.41
CA ALA A 67 8.28 -3.60 0.58
C ALA A 67 8.63 -4.99 0.03
N GLY A 68 7.78 -5.99 0.28
CA GLY A 68 7.96 -7.33 -0.28
C GLY A 68 7.93 -7.33 -1.81
N TYR A 69 6.96 -6.62 -2.40
CA TYR A 69 6.80 -6.51 -3.85
C TYR A 69 7.99 -5.81 -4.51
N ALA A 70 8.45 -4.72 -3.91
CA ALA A 70 9.61 -3.96 -4.37
C ALA A 70 10.89 -4.81 -4.31
N PHE A 71 11.13 -5.50 -3.20
CA PHE A 71 12.30 -6.36 -3.02
C PHE A 71 12.37 -7.47 -4.07
N ARG A 72 11.23 -8.07 -4.43
CA ARG A 72 11.16 -9.08 -5.50
C ARG A 72 11.47 -8.55 -6.90
N HIS A 73 11.28 -7.25 -7.12
CA HIS A 73 11.59 -6.58 -8.38
C HIS A 73 12.97 -5.90 -8.37
N ASP A 74 13.81 -6.17 -7.37
CA ASP A 74 15.08 -5.47 -7.13
C ASP A 74 14.90 -3.94 -7.08
N ARG A 75 13.77 -3.48 -6.51
CA ARG A 75 13.45 -2.07 -6.28
C ARG A 75 13.40 -1.76 -4.78
N HIS A 76 13.73 -0.53 -4.44
CA HIS A 76 13.60 0.03 -3.09
C HIS A 76 12.41 0.99 -3.02
N VAL A 77 11.75 1.01 -1.86
CA VAL A 77 10.64 1.92 -1.50
C VAL A 77 11.13 2.97 -0.50
#